data_AF-A0A9D2JSW8-F1
#
_entry.id   AF-A0A9D2JSW8-F1
#
_cell.length_a   1.000
_cell.length_b   1.000
_cell.length_c   1.000
_cell.angle_alpha   90.00
_cell.angle_beta   90.00
_cell.angle_gamma   90.00
#
_symmetry.space_group_name_H-M   'P 1'
#
loop_
_entity.id
_entity.type
_entity.pdbx_description
1 polymer ?
#
loop_
_entity_poly.entity_id
_entity_poly.type
_entity_poly.pdbx_seq_one_letter_code
_entity_poly.pdbx_strand_id
1 'polypeptide(L)'
;ITECIREGILKDFLEKNRAEAKSVSIFEYDEEEHMRQEREQFWNKGMREGRRQGIQEGIQKGIQEGIREGITQSEQKLLWNPIQKKLARGKSISQIAKELERTEEEIQAVIEKINRKIQLKK
;
A
#
# COMPACT_ATOMS: atom_id res chain seq x y z
N ILE A 1 15.57 -10.62 -58.85
CA ILE A 1 15.30 -11.84 -58.04
C ILE A 1 14.67 -12.93 -58.90
N THR A 2 13.52 -12.69 -59.55
CA THR A 2 12.81 -13.70 -60.38
C THR A 2 13.63 -14.30 -61.53
N GLU A 3 14.41 -13.47 -62.24
CA GLU A 3 15.33 -13.91 -63.32
C GLU A 3 16.46 -14.80 -62.78
N CYS A 4 17.14 -14.36 -61.72
CA CYS A 4 18.20 -15.15 -61.07
C CYS A 4 17.71 -16.47 -60.45
N ILE A 5 16.42 -16.56 -60.07
CA ILE A 5 15.78 -17.81 -59.66
C ILE A 5 15.56 -18.71 -60.88
N ARG A 6 15.01 -18.15 -61.97
CA ARG A 6 14.72 -18.88 -63.21
C ARG A 6 15.99 -19.43 -63.86
N GLU A 7 17.07 -18.67 -63.82
CA GLU A 7 18.37 -19.02 -64.39
C GLU A 7 19.22 -19.89 -63.46
N GLY A 8 18.72 -20.26 -62.27
CA GLY A 8 19.43 -21.13 -61.32
C GLY A 8 20.61 -20.46 -60.58
N ILE A 9 20.89 -19.19 -60.87
CA ILE A 9 21.97 -18.42 -60.24
C ILE A 9 21.83 -18.38 -58.71
N LEU A 10 20.60 -18.23 -58.20
CA LEU A 10 20.34 -18.23 -56.76
C LEU A 10 20.60 -19.60 -56.12
N LYS A 11 20.32 -20.69 -56.84
CA LYS A 11 20.57 -22.06 -56.38
C LYS A 11 22.07 -22.30 -56.25
N ASP A 12 22.84 -22.00 -57.30
CA ASP A 12 24.30 -22.18 -57.30
C ASP A 12 24.98 -21.34 -56.21
N PHE A 13 24.46 -20.14 -55.95
CA PHE A 13 24.94 -19.26 -54.89
C PHE A 13 24.67 -19.83 -53.49
N LEU A 14 23.45 -20.32 -53.23
CA LEU A 14 23.08 -20.90 -51.93
C LEU A 14 23.75 -22.26 -51.69
N GLU A 15 24.00 -23.06 -52.73
CA GLU A 15 24.73 -24.32 -52.60
C GLU A 15 26.19 -24.10 -52.19
N LYS A 16 26.87 -23.10 -52.78
CA LYS A 16 28.24 -22.72 -52.41
C LYS A 16 28.33 -22.13 -51.01
N ASN A 17 27.33 -21.35 -50.60
CA ASN A 17 27.29 -20.64 -49.31
C ASN A 17 26.34 -21.30 -48.29
N ARG A 18 26.12 -22.63 -48.41
CA ARG A 18 25.10 -23.36 -47.65
C ARG A 18 25.19 -23.18 -46.14
N ALA A 19 26.40 -23.17 -45.58
CA ALA A 19 26.61 -23.03 -44.14
C ALA A 19 26.15 -21.65 -43.62
N GLU A 20 26.48 -20.59 -44.36
CA GLU A 20 26.09 -19.22 -44.03
C GLU A 20 24.60 -18.99 -44.26
N ALA A 21 24.07 -19.45 -45.41
CA ALA A 21 22.64 -19.38 -45.71
C ALA A 21 21.80 -20.13 -44.65
N LYS A 22 22.25 -21.31 -44.21
CA LYS A 22 21.61 -22.05 -43.11
C LYS A 22 21.75 -21.30 -41.78
N SER A 23 22.92 -20.72 -41.49
CA SER A 23 23.17 -19.96 -40.26
C SER A 23 22.32 -18.69 -40.17
N VAL A 24 22.08 -17.99 -41.28
CA VAL A 24 21.24 -16.79 -41.29
C VAL A 24 19.76 -17.18 -41.28
N SER A 25 19.38 -18.25 -41.99
CA SER A 25 18.01 -18.77 -42.05
C SER A 25 17.54 -19.45 -40.75
N ILE A 26 18.44 -19.85 -39.83
CA ILE A 26 18.06 -20.41 -38.52
C ILE A 26 17.74 -19.34 -37.48
N PHE A 27 18.14 -18.09 -37.72
CA PHE A 27 17.78 -16.96 -36.86
C PHE A 27 16.57 -16.26 -37.47
N GLU A 28 15.44 -16.95 -37.52
CA GLU A 28 14.15 -16.31 -37.73
C GLU A 28 13.82 -15.49 -36.48
N TYR A 29 13.55 -14.20 -36.67
CA TYR A 29 12.99 -13.38 -35.59
C TYR A 29 11.58 -13.89 -35.31
N ASP A 30 11.43 -14.57 -34.17
CA ASP A 30 10.13 -15.00 -33.67
C ASP A 30 9.43 -13.82 -33.01
N GLU A 31 8.68 -13.08 -33.83
CA GLU A 31 7.87 -11.94 -33.41
C GLU A 31 6.87 -12.34 -32.32
N GLU A 32 6.35 -13.57 -32.34
CA GLU A 32 5.40 -14.03 -31.32
C GLU A 32 6.06 -14.19 -29.95
N GLU A 33 7.25 -14.78 -29.90
CA GLU A 33 8.05 -14.90 -28.68
C GLU A 33 8.48 -13.54 -28.14
N HIS A 34 8.93 -12.61 -28.99
CA HIS A 34 9.28 -11.26 -28.55
C HIS A 34 8.07 -10.54 -27.94
N MET A 35 6.93 -10.57 -28.64
CA MET A 35 5.69 -9.94 -28.16
C MET A 35 5.17 -10.60 -26.88
N ARG A 36 5.36 -11.91 -26.71
CA ARG A 36 5.03 -12.62 -25.46
C ARG A 36 5.92 -12.14 -24.32
N GLN A 37 7.22 -12.06 -24.54
CA GLN A 37 8.17 -11.61 -23.52
C GLN A 37 7.89 -10.17 -23.09
N GLU A 38 7.62 -9.27 -24.03
CA GLU A 38 7.25 -7.89 -23.71
C GLU A 38 5.97 -7.83 -22.86
N ARG A 39 4.92 -8.56 -23.25
CA ARG A 39 3.69 -8.64 -22.45
C ARG A 39 3.95 -9.12 -21.03
N GLU A 40 4.76 -10.16 -20.86
CA GLU A 40 5.12 -10.68 -19.54
C GLU A 40 5.93 -9.67 -18.73
N GLN A 41 6.87 -8.96 -19.36
CA GLN A 41 7.64 -7.91 -18.69
C GLN A 41 6.75 -6.75 -18.23
N PHE A 42 5.85 -6.26 -19.08
CA PHE A 42 4.91 -5.20 -18.72
C PHE A 42 3.95 -5.65 -17.61
N TRP A 43 3.43 -6.87 -17.70
CA TRP A 43 2.59 -7.46 -16.67
C TRP A 43 3.31 -7.54 -15.32
N ASN A 44 4.52 -8.08 -15.31
CA ASN A 44 5.33 -8.21 -14.10
C ASN A 44 5.70 -6.84 -13.52
N LYS A 45 6.00 -5.85 -14.36
CA LYS A 45 6.26 -4.48 -13.93
C LYS A 45 5.01 -3.86 -13.29
N GLY A 46 3.85 -3.97 -13.94
CA GLY A 46 2.59 -3.48 -13.42
C GLY A 46 2.22 -4.12 -12.08
N MET A 47 2.39 -5.44 -11.95
CA MET A 47 2.17 -6.16 -10.70
C MET A 47 3.12 -5.70 -9.57
N ARG A 48 4.40 -5.50 -9.88
CA ARG A 48 5.39 -5.00 -8.91
C ARG A 48 5.07 -3.57 -8.47
N GLU A 49 4.74 -2.69 -9.42
CA GLU A 49 4.38 -1.30 -9.13
C GLU A 49 3.09 -1.20 -8.33
N GLY A 50 2.04 -1.93 -8.72
CA GLY A 50 0.78 -1.97 -8.00
C GLY A 50 0.94 -2.50 -6.57
N ARG A 51 1.73 -3.59 -6.39
CA ARG A 51 2.05 -4.10 -5.05
C ARG A 51 2.81 -3.07 -4.22
N ARG A 52 3.81 -2.40 -4.81
CA ARG A 52 4.60 -1.37 -4.12
C ARG A 52 3.73 -0.19 -3.70
N GLN A 53 2.88 0.31 -4.59
CA GLN A 53 1.93 1.39 -4.30
C GLN A 53 0.95 0.99 -3.21
N GLY A 54 0.34 -0.19 -3.31
CA GLY A 54 -0.60 -0.68 -2.29
C GLY A 54 0.03 -0.81 -0.90
N ILE A 55 1.27 -1.32 -0.81
CA ILE A 55 2.02 -1.37 0.46
C ILE A 55 2.30 0.04 0.98
N GLN A 56 2.78 0.94 0.12
CA GLN A 56 3.12 2.30 0.51
C GLN A 56 1.89 3.06 1.03
N GLU A 57 0.76 2.98 0.32
CA GLU A 57 -0.50 3.59 0.73
C GLU A 57 -1.02 2.97 2.03
N GLY A 58 -0.96 1.64 2.16
CA GLY A 58 -1.38 0.94 3.37
C GLY A 58 -0.59 1.38 4.60
N ILE A 59 0.74 1.46 4.48
CA ILE A 59 1.62 1.94 5.54
C ILE A 59 1.30 3.40 5.87
N GLN A 60 1.17 4.26 4.87
CA GLN A 60 0.91 5.68 5.09
C GLN A 60 -0.43 5.92 5.79
N LYS A 61 -1.50 5.24 5.36
CA LYS A 61 -2.82 5.29 6.01
C LYS A 61 -2.75 4.77 7.44
N GLY A 62 -2.13 3.61 7.66
CA GLY A 62 -1.98 3.02 8.99
C GLY A 62 -1.20 3.91 9.96
N ILE A 63 -0.12 4.56 9.51
CA ILE A 63 0.63 5.52 10.32
C ILE A 63 -0.22 6.74 10.65
N GLN A 64 -0.91 7.32 9.67
CA GLN A 64 -1.76 8.49 9.89
C GLN A 64 -2.90 8.21 10.88
N GLU A 65 -3.57 7.07 10.72
CA GLU A 65 -4.63 6.63 11.63
C GLU A 65 -4.07 6.36 13.03
N GLY A 66 -2.96 5.63 13.14
CA GLY A 66 -2.32 5.34 14.42
C GLY A 66 -1.87 6.60 15.17
N ILE A 67 -1.30 7.58 14.47
CA ILE A 67 -0.92 8.88 15.06
C ILE A 67 -2.17 9.63 15.53
N ARG A 68 -3.20 9.72 14.69
CA ARG A 68 -4.45 10.42 15.03
C ARG A 68 -5.13 9.81 16.25
N GLU A 69 -5.22 8.47 16.29
CA GLU A 69 -5.77 7.75 17.44
C GLU A 69 -4.91 7.97 18.68
N GLY A 70 -3.58 7.90 18.56
CA GLY A 70 -2.64 8.14 19.65
C GLY A 70 -2.80 9.53 20.26
N ILE A 71 -2.86 10.58 19.43
CA ILE A 71 -3.09 11.96 19.87
C ILE A 71 -4.44 12.07 20.57
N THR A 72 -5.52 11.59 19.95
CA THR A 72 -6.87 11.65 20.51
C THR A 72 -6.94 10.93 21.86
N GLN A 73 -6.33 9.76 21.98
CA GLN A 73 -6.26 9.02 23.24
C GLN A 73 -5.43 9.75 24.30
N SER A 74 -4.33 10.40 23.91
CA SER A 74 -3.50 11.17 24.83
C SER A 74 -4.24 12.39 25.38
N GLU A 75 -4.96 13.13 24.54
CA GLU A 75 -5.79 14.27 24.92
C GLU A 75 -6.94 13.83 25.85
N GLN A 76 -7.60 12.72 25.54
CA GLN A 76 -8.62 12.14 26.42
C GLN A 76 -8.04 11.79 27.80
N LYS A 77 -6.84 11.19 27.85
CA LYS A 77 -6.17 10.83 29.11
C LYS A 77 -5.79 12.05 29.95
N LEU A 78 -5.44 13.18 29.32
CA LEU A 78 -5.14 14.43 30.03
C LEU A 78 -6.33 14.92 30.85
N LEU A 79 -7.56 14.70 30.39
CA LEU A 79 -8.78 15.06 31.12
C LEU A 79 -9.27 13.93 32.06
N TRP A 80 -9.18 12.67 31.62
CA TRP A 80 -9.61 11.50 32.41
C TRP A 80 -8.81 11.33 33.69
N ASN A 81 -7.48 11.37 33.62
CA ASN A 81 -6.61 11.03 34.75
C ASN A 81 -6.83 11.98 35.95
N PRO A 82 -6.89 13.31 35.78
CA PRO A 82 -7.19 14.24 36.88
C PRO A 82 -8.57 14.01 37.48
N ILE A 83 -9.60 13.77 36.66
CA ILE A 83 -10.97 13.53 37.12
C ILE A 83 -11.02 12.24 37.96
N GLN A 84 -10.49 11.13 37.45
CA GLN A 84 -10.43 9.86 38.20
C GLN A 84 -9.67 10.02 39.53
N LYS A 85 -8.52 10.71 39.51
CA LYS A 85 -7.71 10.93 40.72
C LYS A 85 -8.43 11.80 41.75
N LYS A 86 -9.20 12.79 41.33
CA LYS A 86 -9.99 13.65 42.24
C LYS A 86 -11.24 12.93 42.77
N LEU A 87 -11.91 12.12 41.93
CA LEU A 87 -13.01 11.26 42.38
C LEU A 87 -12.56 10.23 43.41
N ALA A 88 -11.40 9.59 43.20
CA ALA A 88 -10.81 8.66 44.16
C ALA A 88 -10.47 9.31 45.52
N ARG A 89 -10.29 10.64 45.55
CA ARG A 89 -10.10 11.43 46.78
C ARG A 89 -11.42 11.87 47.42
N GLY A 90 -12.57 11.43 46.91
CA GLY A 90 -13.90 11.78 47.43
C GLY A 90 -14.38 13.19 47.08
N LYS A 91 -13.78 13.86 46.08
CA LYS A 91 -14.25 15.20 45.67
C LYS A 91 -15.57 15.11 44.90
N SER A 92 -16.46 16.06 45.15
CA SER A 92 -17.73 16.20 44.41
C SER A 92 -17.50 16.71 42.98
N ILE A 93 -18.48 16.49 42.10
CA ILE A 93 -18.46 16.97 40.71
C ILE A 93 -18.24 18.49 40.66
N SER A 94 -18.96 19.24 41.50
CA SER A 94 -18.85 20.71 41.58
C SER A 94 -17.43 21.19 41.94
N GLN A 95 -16.79 20.52 42.91
CA GLN A 95 -15.39 20.83 43.27
C GLN A 95 -14.41 20.51 42.15
N ILE A 96 -14.63 19.40 41.43
CA ILE A 96 -13.79 19.00 40.30
C ILE A 96 -13.95 19.99 39.14
N ALA A 97 -15.19 20.38 38.82
CA ALA A 97 -15.52 21.37 37.80
C ALA A 97 -14.79 22.70 38.07
N LYS A 98 -14.89 23.20 39.31
CA LYS A 98 -14.18 24.41 39.74
C LYS A 98 -12.65 24.27 39.66
N GLU A 99 -12.08 23.15 40.10
CA GLU A 99 -10.63 22.93 40.09
C GLU A 99 -10.02 22.70 38.70
N LEU A 100 -10.84 22.25 37.74
CA LEU A 100 -10.42 22.02 36.36
C LEU A 100 -10.87 23.14 35.41
N GLU A 101 -11.48 24.20 35.94
CA GLU A 101 -12.04 25.33 35.19
C GLU A 101 -12.97 24.87 34.06
N ARG A 102 -13.87 23.94 34.39
CA ARG A 102 -14.80 23.25 33.50
C ARG A 102 -16.21 23.31 34.06
N THR A 103 -17.21 23.02 33.24
CA THR A 103 -18.61 22.93 33.72
C THR A 103 -18.90 21.57 34.35
N GLU A 104 -19.90 21.50 35.22
CA GLU A 104 -20.31 20.24 35.85
C GLU A 104 -20.82 19.24 34.80
N GLU A 105 -21.47 19.72 33.74
CA GLU A 105 -21.94 18.92 32.60
C GLU A 105 -20.76 18.28 31.86
N GLU A 106 -19.66 19.02 31.63
CA GLU A 106 -18.46 18.48 31.01
C GLU A 106 -17.84 17.36 31.86
N ILE A 107 -17.72 17.57 33.17
CA ILE A 107 -17.18 16.56 34.09
C ILE A 107 -18.08 15.33 34.12
N GLN A 108 -19.40 15.51 34.18
CA GLN A 108 -20.38 14.43 34.19
C GLN A 108 -20.31 13.60 32.90
N ALA A 109 -20.27 14.26 31.73
CA ALA A 109 -20.14 13.58 30.44
C ALA A 109 -18.85 12.77 30.34
N VAL A 110 -17.76 13.25 30.94
CA VAL A 110 -16.49 12.54 30.99
C VAL A 110 -16.57 11.29 31.88
N ILE A 111 -17.21 11.38 33.05
CA ILE A 111 -17.42 10.26 33.97
C ILE A 111 -18.27 9.17 33.31
N GLU A 112 -19.34 9.55 32.61
CA GLU A 112 -20.18 8.60 31.86
C GLU A 112 -19.38 7.86 30.79
N LYS A 113 -18.53 8.58 30.04
CA LYS A 113 -17.61 7.98 29.06
C LYS A 113 -16.63 7.00 29.71
N ILE A 114 -16.07 7.34 30.87
CA ILE A 114 -15.18 6.44 31.64
C ILE A 114 -15.92 5.15 31.99
N ASN A 115 -17.08 5.27 32.60
CA ASN A 115 -17.88 4.13 33.04
C ASN A 115 -18.29 3.26 31.85
N ARG A 116 -18.73 3.85 30.74
CA ARG A 116 -19.08 3.11 29.51
C ARG A 116 -17.89 2.28 28.99
N LYS A 117 -16.69 2.86 28.99
CA LYS A 117 -15.47 2.18 28.52
C LYS A 117 -15.02 1.06 29.48
N ILE A 118 -15.31 1.17 30.78
CA ILE A 118 -15.07 0.11 31.77
C ILE A 118 -16.06 -1.06 31.55
N GLN A 119 -17.33 -0.77 31.28
CA GLN A 119 -18.35 -1.81 31.04
C GLN A 119 -18.06 -2.58 29.75
N LEU A 120 -17.59 -1.92 28.69
CA LEU A 120 -17.22 -2.58 27.43
C LEU A 120 -15.99 -3.51 27.53
N LYS A 121 -15.25 -3.46 28.65
CA LYS A 121 -14.07 -4.30 28.90
C LYS A 121 -14.35 -5.48 29.84
N LYS A 122 -15.56 -5.57 30.39
CA LYS A 122 -16.02 -6.71 31.19
C LYS A 122 -16.74 -7.71 30.30
#